data_AF-A0A5N5K5U8-F1
#
_entry.id   AF-A0A5N5K5U8-F1
#
_cell.length_a   1.000
_cell.length_b   1.000
_cell.length_c   1.000
_cell.angle_alpha   90.00
_cell.angle_beta   90.00
_cell.angle_gamma   90.00
#
_symmetry.space_group_name_H-M   'P 1'
#
loop_
_entity.id
_entity.type
_entity.pdbx_description
1 polymer ?
#
loop_
_entity_poly.entity_id
_entity_poly.type
_entity_poly.pdbx_seq_one_letter_code
_entity_poly.pdbx_strand_id
1 'polypeptide(L)'
;MADNEEPILNKVENTVALHSPLFKLKRWQWWLLVAINIFFLVAGQSAAVLLGRFYYDQGGNSKWMATVVQTAGFPILFIPLFLLPSDDEPLASSSSSPPIRTLALIYIVLGMIIAGDNYLYSLGLSYLSASTYSLICASQLAFNAVFSYFINSQKFTALILNSVIILSFSSALIAVNDDSGGPSGVSKWKYFLGFLATLGASSIYSLLLSLMQLSFQKVLKKETFSVVLEMQIFTSIVATCVSVAGLFGSGEWKTLHGEMQSFGKGSVPYVLTLVWTAVTWQVCSVGVVGLIFVVSSLFSNVISTVALAVSPIAAVIVFHDKMNGVKIIAMLLAVWGFASFTYQNYIDDSKLRKAKTNVTETRNNSVC
;
A
#
# COMPACT_ATOMS: atom_id res chain seq x y z
N MET A 1 -39.61 -37.05 31.62
CA MET A 1 -39.25 -35.62 31.60
C MET A 1 -37.92 -35.57 30.88
N ALA A 2 -37.96 -35.30 29.58
CA ALA A 2 -36.83 -35.43 28.68
C ALA A 2 -36.10 -34.09 28.60
N ASP A 3 -34.83 -34.06 29.02
CA ASP A 3 -33.92 -32.95 28.75
C ASP A 3 -33.43 -33.09 27.31
N ASN A 4 -33.80 -32.11 26.47
CA ASN A 4 -33.30 -31.95 25.11
C ASN A 4 -31.90 -31.32 25.19
N GLU A 5 -30.85 -32.14 25.14
CA GLU A 5 -29.51 -31.67 24.77
C GLU A 5 -29.44 -31.53 23.25
N GLU A 6 -29.45 -30.27 22.77
CA GLU A 6 -29.13 -29.97 21.37
C GLU A 6 -27.65 -30.31 21.07
N PRO A 7 -27.34 -30.91 19.91
CA PRO A 7 -25.99 -31.36 19.61
C PRO A 7 -25.05 -30.17 19.35
N ILE A 8 -23.90 -30.18 20.03
CA ILE A 8 -22.76 -29.25 19.93
C ILE A 8 -22.28 -29.04 18.47
N LEU A 9 -22.64 -29.94 17.55
CA LEU A 9 -22.34 -29.86 16.12
C LEU A 9 -23.03 -28.68 15.41
N ASN A 10 -24.27 -28.32 15.81
CA ASN A 10 -25.00 -27.18 15.24
C ASN A 10 -24.40 -25.83 15.67
N LYS A 11 -23.71 -25.79 16.82
CA LYS A 11 -23.00 -24.59 17.26
C LYS A 11 -21.76 -24.34 16.39
N VAL A 12 -21.06 -25.41 16.00
CA VAL A 12 -19.83 -25.35 15.18
C VAL A 12 -20.13 -25.06 13.70
N GLU A 13 -21.21 -25.60 13.14
CA GLU A 13 -21.64 -25.28 11.77
C GLU A 13 -22.06 -23.80 11.64
N ASN A 14 -22.67 -23.24 12.70
CA ASN A 14 -22.93 -21.80 12.81
C ASN A 14 -21.68 -20.97 13.16
N THR A 15 -20.55 -21.57 13.57
CA THR A 15 -19.30 -20.82 13.85
C THR A 15 -18.38 -20.72 12.63
N VAL A 16 -18.62 -21.50 11.57
CA VAL A 16 -17.84 -21.44 10.31
C VAL A 16 -18.52 -20.55 9.26
N ALA A 17 -19.73 -20.07 9.54
CA ALA A 17 -20.32 -18.92 8.86
C ALA A 17 -19.54 -17.65 9.24
N LEU A 18 -18.46 -17.43 8.49
CA LEU A 18 -17.59 -16.27 8.47
C LEU A 18 -18.40 -14.96 8.62
N HIS A 19 -18.34 -14.37 9.82
CA HIS A 19 -18.88 -13.04 10.10
C HIS A 19 -18.21 -12.02 9.18
N SER A 20 -18.90 -11.64 8.13
CA SER A 20 -18.55 -10.52 7.26
C SER A 20 -19.88 -9.87 6.80
N PRO A 21 -20.05 -8.54 6.85
CA PRO A 21 -21.35 -7.87 6.68
C PRO A 21 -21.93 -7.96 5.25
N LEU A 22 -21.33 -8.77 4.38
CA LEU A 22 -21.56 -8.81 2.94
C LEU A 22 -22.80 -9.61 2.52
N PHE A 23 -23.52 -10.25 3.45
CA PHE A 23 -24.70 -11.06 3.09
C PHE A 23 -25.91 -10.25 2.57
N LYS A 24 -25.84 -8.91 2.53
CA LYS A 24 -26.89 -8.05 1.93
C LYS A 24 -26.60 -7.57 0.51
N LEU A 25 -25.40 -7.79 -0.04
CA LEU A 25 -25.04 -7.34 -1.39
C LEU A 25 -25.24 -8.45 -2.42
N LYS A 26 -25.97 -8.18 -3.51
CA LYS A 26 -26.07 -9.09 -4.66
C LYS A 26 -24.67 -9.30 -5.26
N ARG A 27 -24.40 -10.49 -5.81
CA ARG A 27 -23.11 -10.87 -6.42
C ARG A 27 -22.54 -9.82 -7.37
N TRP A 28 -23.39 -9.16 -8.18
CA TRP A 28 -22.96 -8.08 -9.07
C TRP A 28 -22.53 -6.81 -8.33
N GLN A 29 -23.22 -6.44 -7.24
CA GLN A 29 -22.85 -5.30 -6.40
C GLN A 29 -21.51 -5.55 -5.69
N TRP A 30 -21.23 -6.78 -5.26
CA TRP A 30 -19.93 -7.16 -4.71
C TRP A 30 -18.81 -7.00 -5.75
N TRP A 31 -18.98 -7.52 -6.98
CA TRP A 31 -17.99 -7.35 -8.04
C TRP A 31 -17.78 -5.88 -8.43
N LEU A 32 -18.84 -5.08 -8.47
CA LEU A 32 -18.77 -3.65 -8.72
C LEU A 32 -17.97 -2.93 -7.62
N LEU A 33 -18.21 -3.28 -6.35
CA LEU A 33 -17.48 -2.73 -5.22
C LEU A 33 -15.99 -3.10 -5.27
N VAL A 34 -15.65 -4.35 -5.62
CA VAL A 34 -14.25 -4.74 -5.87
C VAL A 34 -13.63 -3.90 -6.98
N ALA A 35 -14.31 -3.74 -8.11
CA ALA A 35 -13.80 -2.99 -9.26
C ALA A 35 -13.55 -1.51 -8.92
N ILE A 36 -14.45 -0.87 -8.17
CA ILE A 36 -14.30 0.52 -7.72
C ILE A 36 -13.08 0.67 -6.81
N ASN A 37 -12.87 -0.25 -5.86
CA ASN A 37 -11.72 -0.18 -4.97
C ASN A 37 -10.39 -0.40 -5.70
N ILE A 38 -10.35 -1.33 -6.68
CA ILE A 38 -9.19 -1.48 -7.57
C ILE A 38 -8.93 -0.18 -8.33
N PHE A 39 -9.97 0.45 -8.89
CA PHE A 39 -9.83 1.71 -9.60
C PHE A 39 -9.29 2.82 -8.70
N PHE A 40 -9.85 3.01 -7.50
CA PHE A 40 -9.38 4.00 -6.52
C PHE A 40 -7.92 3.78 -6.14
N LEU A 41 -7.52 2.53 -5.93
CA LEU A 41 -6.14 2.19 -5.64
C LEU A 41 -5.21 2.56 -6.81
N VAL A 42 -5.47 2.02 -8.00
CA VAL A 42 -4.58 2.15 -9.16
C VAL A 42 -4.53 3.60 -9.66
N ALA A 43 -5.68 4.25 -9.78
CA ALA A 43 -5.78 5.64 -10.23
C ALA A 43 -5.24 6.61 -9.17
N GLY A 44 -5.57 6.39 -7.89
CA GLY A 44 -5.09 7.22 -6.78
C GLY A 44 -3.57 7.20 -6.67
N GLN A 45 -2.96 6.01 -6.64
CA GLN A 45 -1.50 5.88 -6.59
C GLN A 45 -0.81 6.51 -7.80
N SER A 46 -1.30 6.22 -9.00
CA SER A 46 -0.69 6.76 -10.23
C SER A 46 -0.82 8.28 -10.28
N ALA A 47 -1.99 8.83 -9.99
CA ALA A 47 -2.20 10.28 -9.95
C ALA A 47 -1.30 10.94 -8.89
N ALA A 48 -1.19 10.36 -7.70
CA ALA A 48 -0.38 10.90 -6.62
C ALA A 48 1.11 10.97 -6.98
N VAL A 49 1.66 9.92 -7.62
CA VAL A 49 3.05 9.90 -8.12
C VAL A 49 3.24 10.96 -9.20
N LEU A 50 2.28 11.10 -10.14
CA LEU A 50 2.36 12.10 -11.20
C LEU A 50 2.31 13.53 -10.64
N LEU A 51 1.41 13.82 -9.70
CA LEU A 51 1.31 15.14 -9.08
C LEU A 51 2.55 15.46 -8.23
N GLY A 52 3.07 14.49 -7.49
CA GLY A 52 4.33 14.66 -6.76
C GLY A 52 5.48 14.98 -7.71
N ARG A 53 5.53 14.34 -8.89
CA ARG A 53 6.54 14.66 -9.90
C ARG A 53 6.34 16.04 -10.50
N PHE A 54 5.11 16.39 -10.82
CA PHE A 54 4.75 17.72 -11.32
C PHE A 54 5.16 18.83 -10.37
N TYR A 55 4.98 18.63 -9.05
CA TYR A 55 5.46 19.56 -8.02
C TYR A 55 6.96 19.84 -8.15
N TYR A 56 7.80 18.81 -8.25
CA TYR A 56 9.25 18.99 -8.40
C TYR A 56 9.63 19.58 -9.76
N ASP A 57 8.96 19.19 -10.84
CA ASP A 57 9.23 19.71 -12.19
C ASP A 57 8.89 21.19 -12.37
N GLN A 58 7.92 21.70 -11.61
CA GLN A 58 7.53 23.09 -11.63
C GLN A 58 8.29 23.94 -10.59
N GLY A 59 9.34 23.41 -9.96
CA GLY A 59 10.22 24.17 -9.06
C GLY A 59 9.92 24.00 -7.57
N GLY A 60 9.07 23.07 -7.18
CA GLY A 60 8.96 22.62 -5.79
C GLY A 60 10.28 22.04 -5.30
N ASN A 61 10.70 22.39 -4.09
CA ASN A 61 12.01 22.04 -3.54
C ASN A 61 11.92 21.46 -2.12
N SER A 62 10.88 21.83 -1.36
CA SER A 62 10.64 21.29 -0.03
C SER A 62 10.29 19.81 -0.11
N LYS A 63 11.15 18.97 0.46
CA LYS A 63 10.95 17.52 0.53
C LYS A 63 10.00 17.19 1.66
N TRP A 64 10.11 17.89 2.78
CA TRP A 64 9.21 17.71 3.91
C TRP A 64 7.78 18.13 3.57
N MET A 65 7.57 19.15 2.74
CA MET A 65 6.21 19.48 2.27
C MET A 65 5.63 18.33 1.45
N ALA A 66 6.39 17.79 0.49
CA ALA A 66 5.99 16.62 -0.28
C ALA A 66 5.79 15.37 0.60
N THR A 67 6.48 15.27 1.74
CA THR A 67 6.27 14.21 2.74
C THR A 67 4.97 14.41 3.52
N VAL A 68 4.69 15.63 3.96
CA VAL A 68 3.48 15.99 4.71
C VAL A 68 2.23 15.67 3.88
N VAL A 69 2.18 16.08 2.62
CA VAL A 69 0.98 15.88 1.79
C VAL A 69 0.62 14.42 1.55
N GLN A 70 1.57 13.47 1.65
CA GLN A 70 1.28 12.04 1.51
C GLN A 70 0.32 11.52 2.58
N THR A 71 0.33 12.13 3.78
CA THR A 71 -0.49 11.68 4.92
C THR A 71 -1.45 12.75 5.45
N ALA A 72 -1.23 14.03 5.14
CA ALA A 72 -2.07 15.14 5.61
C ALA A 72 -3.54 15.05 5.17
N GLY A 73 -3.83 14.26 4.13
CA GLY A 73 -5.20 13.99 3.69
C GLY A 73 -6.01 13.09 4.64
N PHE A 74 -5.40 12.51 5.69
CA PHE A 74 -6.06 11.57 6.60
C PHE A 74 -7.47 11.98 7.08
N PRO A 75 -7.84 13.27 7.22
CA PRO A 75 -9.19 13.62 7.63
C PRO A 75 -10.28 13.09 6.68
N ILE A 76 -9.97 12.88 5.41
CA ILE A 76 -10.89 12.30 4.41
C ILE A 76 -11.29 10.88 4.80
N LEU A 77 -10.41 10.13 5.48
CA LEU A 77 -10.67 8.77 5.93
C LEU A 77 -11.69 8.68 7.07
N PHE A 78 -12.00 9.78 7.76
CA PHE A 78 -13.11 9.80 8.72
C PHE A 78 -14.49 9.69 8.03
N ILE A 79 -14.60 10.10 6.76
CA ILE A 79 -15.86 10.00 6.00
C ILE A 79 -16.35 8.55 5.94
N PRO A 80 -15.58 7.58 5.44
CA PRO A 80 -16.01 6.19 5.45
C PRO A 80 -16.17 5.63 6.88
N LEU A 81 -15.44 6.14 7.88
CA LEU A 81 -15.57 5.70 9.27
C LEU A 81 -16.93 6.08 9.87
N PHE A 82 -17.44 7.28 9.56
CA PHE A 82 -18.74 7.75 10.06
C PHE A 82 -19.92 7.25 9.22
N LEU A 83 -19.74 7.02 7.91
CA LEU A 83 -20.80 6.59 7.01
C LEU A 83 -21.09 5.09 7.07
N LEU A 84 -20.13 4.28 7.52
CA LEU A 84 -20.29 2.83 7.64
C LEU A 84 -20.57 2.48 9.12
N PRO A 85 -21.78 2.00 9.46
CA PRO A 85 -22.08 1.59 10.82
C PRO A 85 -21.08 0.52 11.28
N SER A 86 -20.48 0.73 12.45
CA SER A 86 -19.94 -0.39 13.20
C SER A 86 -21.13 -1.19 13.69
N ASP A 87 -21.30 -2.40 13.18
CA ASP A 87 -22.23 -3.35 13.78
C ASP A 87 -21.69 -3.67 15.19
N ASP A 88 -22.12 -2.89 16.17
CA ASP A 88 -21.99 -3.23 17.58
C ASP A 88 -22.89 -4.43 17.83
N GLU A 89 -22.39 -5.63 17.52
CA GLU A 89 -23.00 -6.85 18.02
C GLU A 89 -22.47 -7.09 19.44
N PRO A 90 -23.33 -7.05 20.48
CA PRO A 90 -22.92 -7.40 21.84
C PRO A 90 -22.81 -8.92 21.96
N LEU A 91 -21.80 -9.52 21.35
CA LEU A 91 -21.51 -10.94 21.53
C LEU A 91 -20.51 -11.13 22.66
N ALA A 92 -21.07 -11.55 23.79
CA ALA A 92 -20.37 -12.10 24.92
C ALA A 92 -19.39 -13.22 24.50
N SER A 93 -18.08 -12.96 24.56
CA SER A 93 -17.04 -13.92 24.98
C SER A 93 -15.64 -13.33 24.83
N SER A 94 -15.01 -13.02 25.97
CA SER A 94 -13.57 -13.23 26.26
C SER A 94 -12.57 -13.19 25.09
N SER A 95 -12.45 -12.06 24.39
CA SER A 95 -11.19 -11.71 23.75
C SER A 95 -10.67 -10.47 24.46
N SER A 96 -9.56 -10.63 25.18
CA SER A 96 -8.88 -9.50 25.81
C SER A 96 -8.48 -8.53 24.71
N SER A 97 -9.19 -7.41 24.60
CA SER A 97 -8.76 -6.29 23.77
C SER A 97 -7.30 -5.99 24.10
N PRO A 98 -6.42 -5.81 23.10
CA PRO A 98 -5.02 -5.52 23.36
C PRO A 98 -4.91 -4.29 24.28
N PRO A 99 -3.96 -4.27 25.23
CA PRO A 99 -3.81 -3.13 26.12
C PRO A 99 -3.65 -1.85 25.29
N ILE A 100 -4.43 -0.81 25.60
CA ILE A 100 -4.46 0.43 24.82
C ILE A 100 -3.06 1.06 24.65
N ARG A 101 -2.19 0.87 25.66
CA ARG A 101 -0.79 1.28 25.63
C ARG A 101 0.03 0.54 24.57
N THR A 102 -0.20 -0.76 24.40
CA THR A 102 0.47 -1.57 23.37
C THR A 102 0.01 -1.14 21.98
N LEU A 103 -1.29 -0.91 21.81
CA LEU A 103 -1.85 -0.45 20.53
C LEU A 103 -1.33 0.95 20.16
N ALA A 104 -1.31 1.88 21.13
CA ALA A 104 -0.76 3.21 20.94
C ALA A 104 0.73 3.16 20.56
N LEU A 105 1.53 2.32 21.22
CA LEU A 105 2.95 2.12 20.86
C LEU A 105 3.11 1.60 19.43
N ILE A 106 2.30 0.63 19.02
CA ILE A 106 2.32 0.10 17.64
C ILE A 106 2.02 1.21 16.64
N TYR A 107 0.96 2.00 16.86
CA TYR A 107 0.60 3.09 15.95
C TYR A 107 1.65 4.20 15.90
N ILE A 108 2.27 4.52 17.03
CA ILE A 108 3.36 5.49 17.09
C ILE A 108 4.58 4.99 16.29
N VAL A 109 5.00 3.74 16.51
CA VAL A 109 6.14 3.14 15.81
C VAL A 109 5.87 3.06 14.31
N LEU A 110 4.70 2.55 13.90
CA LEU A 110 4.33 2.44 12.49
C LEU A 110 4.21 3.81 11.83
N GLY A 111 3.59 4.80 12.50
CA GLY A 111 3.50 6.17 11.99
C GLY A 111 4.85 6.84 11.81
N MET A 112 5.80 6.63 12.73
CA MET A 112 7.18 7.11 12.57
C MET A 112 7.88 6.46 11.36
N ILE A 113 7.71 5.14 11.18
CA ILE A 113 8.27 4.43 10.03
C ILE A 113 7.65 4.97 8.72
N ILE A 114 6.33 5.19 8.68
CA ILE A 114 5.63 5.79 7.53
C ILE A 114 6.16 7.20 7.22
N ALA A 115 6.39 8.05 8.22
CA ALA A 115 6.97 9.37 7.99
C ALA A 115 8.37 9.29 7.35
N GLY A 116 9.21 8.36 7.82
CA GLY A 116 10.53 8.11 7.26
C GLY A 116 10.46 7.58 5.83
N ASP A 117 9.55 6.65 5.56
CA ASP A 117 9.29 6.08 4.24
C ASP A 117 8.84 7.15 3.24
N ASN A 118 7.84 7.94 3.62
CA ASN A 118 7.34 9.05 2.81
C ASN A 118 8.44 10.07 2.48
N TYR A 119 9.36 10.33 3.42
CA TYR A 119 10.49 11.24 3.21
C TYR A 119 11.48 10.68 2.20
N LEU A 120 11.79 9.39 2.27
CA LEU A 120 12.65 8.73 1.30
C LEU A 120 12.01 8.71 -0.11
N TYR A 121 10.69 8.51 -0.21
CA TYR A 121 9.98 8.64 -1.47
C TYR A 121 9.99 10.08 -2.02
N SER A 122 9.76 11.09 -1.17
CA SER A 122 9.90 12.50 -1.57
C SER A 122 11.32 12.80 -2.08
N LEU A 123 12.34 12.29 -1.39
CA LEU A 123 13.74 12.42 -1.79
C LEU A 123 13.99 11.74 -3.15
N GLY A 124 13.46 10.52 -3.35
CA GLY A 124 13.53 9.80 -4.62
C GLY A 124 12.91 10.56 -5.78
N LEU A 125 11.67 11.02 -5.61
CA LEU A 125 10.90 11.71 -6.65
C LEU A 125 11.50 13.09 -7.01
N SER A 126 12.22 13.71 -6.07
CA SER A 126 12.93 14.98 -6.30
C SER A 126 14.13 14.85 -7.26
N TYR A 127 14.74 13.65 -7.37
CA TYR A 127 15.95 13.43 -8.16
C TYR A 127 15.77 12.46 -9.34
N LEU A 128 14.67 11.69 -9.36
CA LEU A 128 14.38 10.71 -10.40
C LEU A 128 13.20 11.16 -11.26
N SER A 129 13.22 10.75 -12.54
CA SER A 129 12.02 10.81 -13.39
C SER A 129 10.91 9.90 -12.83
N ALA A 130 9.64 10.22 -13.08
CA ALA A 130 8.52 9.44 -12.55
C ALA A 130 8.54 7.99 -13.05
N SER A 131 8.97 7.75 -14.29
CA SER A 131 9.17 6.40 -14.84
C SER A 131 10.27 5.63 -14.09
N THR A 132 11.45 6.21 -13.89
CA THR A 132 12.56 5.60 -13.13
C THR A 132 12.15 5.31 -11.69
N TYR A 133 11.55 6.28 -11.02
CA TYR A 133 11.04 6.14 -9.65
C TYR A 133 10.08 4.96 -9.53
N SER A 134 9.09 4.90 -10.42
CA SER A 134 8.06 3.84 -10.39
C SER A 134 8.65 2.46 -10.68
N LEU A 135 9.63 2.36 -11.60
CA LEU A 135 10.32 1.09 -11.88
C LEU A 135 11.15 0.61 -10.68
N ILE A 136 11.80 1.50 -9.94
CA ILE A 136 12.51 1.11 -8.71
C ILE A 136 11.49 0.69 -7.65
N CYS A 137 10.36 1.38 -7.53
CA CYS A 137 9.27 0.99 -6.62
C CYS A 137 8.75 -0.43 -6.91
N ALA A 138 8.87 -0.94 -8.13
CA ALA A 138 8.51 -2.33 -8.44
C ALA A 138 9.30 -3.37 -7.62
N SER A 139 10.52 -3.01 -7.17
CA SER A 139 11.32 -3.86 -6.28
C SER A 139 10.66 -4.10 -4.91
N GLN A 140 9.65 -3.31 -4.53
CA GLN A 140 8.82 -3.54 -3.33
C GLN A 140 8.32 -4.99 -3.27
N LEU A 141 7.86 -5.56 -4.39
CA LEU A 141 7.37 -6.94 -4.42
C LEU A 141 8.46 -7.93 -4.01
N ALA A 142 9.69 -7.73 -4.48
CA ALA A 142 10.83 -8.59 -4.12
C ALA A 142 11.08 -8.55 -2.60
N PHE A 143 11.12 -7.34 -2.01
CA PHE A 143 11.25 -7.19 -0.55
C PHE A 143 10.04 -7.74 0.20
N ASN A 144 8.83 -7.58 -0.31
CA ASN A 144 7.61 -8.06 0.32
C ASN A 144 7.61 -9.60 0.40
N ALA A 145 8.04 -10.29 -0.66
CA ALA A 145 8.20 -11.73 -0.65
C ALA A 145 9.19 -12.19 0.43
N VAL A 146 10.33 -11.50 0.56
CA VAL A 146 11.35 -11.79 1.59
C VAL A 146 10.81 -11.56 2.99
N PHE A 147 10.23 -10.39 3.27
CA PHE A 147 9.69 -10.09 4.59
C PHE A 147 8.49 -10.96 4.96
N SER A 148 7.60 -11.26 4.01
CA SER A 148 6.46 -12.17 4.23
C SER A 148 6.92 -13.59 4.55
N TYR A 149 8.03 -14.06 3.98
CA TYR A 149 8.62 -15.35 4.36
C TYR A 149 9.16 -15.33 5.80
N PHE A 150 9.97 -14.33 6.17
CA PHE A 150 10.59 -14.28 7.49
C PHE A 150 9.61 -13.92 8.62
N ILE A 151 8.69 -12.99 8.38
CA ILE A 151 7.81 -12.42 9.41
C ILE A 151 6.48 -13.16 9.48
N ASN A 152 5.88 -13.45 8.32
CA ASN A 152 4.54 -14.07 8.21
C ASN A 152 4.60 -15.58 7.95
N SER A 153 5.81 -16.16 7.90
CA SER A 153 6.04 -17.59 7.64
C SER A 153 5.36 -18.11 6.37
N GLN A 154 5.19 -17.24 5.36
CA GLN A 154 4.72 -17.68 4.05
C GLN A 154 5.76 -18.61 3.41
N LYS A 155 5.32 -19.58 2.60
CA LYS A 155 6.24 -20.50 1.92
C LYS A 155 6.79 -19.84 0.65
N PHE A 156 8.11 -19.87 0.47
CA PHE A 156 8.72 -19.49 -0.81
C PHE A 156 8.42 -20.56 -1.87
N THR A 157 7.74 -20.16 -2.94
CA THR A 157 7.53 -20.99 -4.12
C THR A 157 8.48 -20.56 -5.24
N ALA A 158 8.80 -21.46 -6.17
CA ALA A 158 9.72 -21.19 -7.29
C ALA A 158 9.33 -19.94 -8.11
N LEU A 159 8.02 -19.68 -8.30
CA LEU A 159 7.55 -18.48 -9.01
C LEU A 159 7.74 -17.18 -8.21
N ILE A 160 7.67 -17.23 -6.87
CA ILE A 160 8.00 -16.06 -6.03
C ILE A 160 9.50 -15.76 -6.13
N LEU A 161 10.35 -16.79 -6.06
CA LEU A 161 11.80 -16.64 -6.25
C LEU A 161 12.13 -16.08 -7.64
N ASN A 162 11.48 -16.57 -8.69
CA ASN A 162 11.63 -16.04 -10.04
C ASN A 162 11.25 -14.56 -10.13
N SER A 163 10.13 -14.18 -9.50
CA SER A 163 9.67 -12.79 -9.46
C SER A 163 10.68 -11.87 -8.76
N VAL A 164 11.21 -12.31 -7.61
CA VAL A 164 12.24 -11.60 -6.84
C VAL A 164 13.49 -11.37 -7.68
N ILE A 165 13.99 -12.42 -8.35
CA ILE A 165 15.19 -12.33 -9.19
C ILE A 165 14.96 -11.35 -10.34
N ILE A 166 13.86 -11.49 -11.07
CA ILE A 166 13.53 -10.65 -12.24
C ILE A 166 13.40 -9.17 -11.85
N LEU A 167 12.71 -8.87 -10.75
CA LEU A 167 12.54 -7.51 -10.26
C LEU A 167 13.85 -6.90 -9.73
N SER A 168 14.72 -7.73 -9.14
CA SER A 168 16.06 -7.32 -8.75
C SER A 168 16.91 -6.96 -9.97
N PHE A 169 16.85 -7.77 -11.03
CA PHE A 169 17.49 -7.45 -12.30
C PHE A 169 16.92 -6.18 -12.94
N SER A 170 15.59 -5.98 -12.92
CA SER A 170 14.96 -4.75 -13.42
C SER A 170 15.51 -3.51 -12.71
N SER A 171 15.55 -3.52 -11.38
CA SER A 171 16.11 -2.41 -10.59
C SER A 171 17.61 -2.22 -10.80
N ALA A 172 18.39 -3.30 -10.84
CA ALA A 172 19.83 -3.25 -11.11
C ALA A 172 20.14 -2.69 -12.51
N LEU A 173 19.33 -3.06 -13.51
CA LEU A 173 19.46 -2.55 -14.87
C LEU A 173 19.21 -1.04 -14.93
N ILE A 174 18.25 -0.54 -14.14
CA ILE A 174 18.01 0.91 -13.98
C ILE A 174 19.16 1.60 -13.23
N ALA A 175 19.79 0.93 -12.27
CA ALA A 175 20.92 1.47 -11.51
C ALA A 175 22.17 1.66 -12.38
N VAL A 176 22.43 0.71 -13.28
CA VAL A 176 23.62 0.69 -14.16
C VAL A 176 23.41 1.50 -15.45
N ASN A 177 22.18 1.90 -15.75
CA ASN A 177 21.86 2.73 -16.91
C ASN A 177 22.44 4.15 -16.76
N ASP A 178 23.66 4.36 -17.29
CA ASP A 178 24.44 5.62 -17.21
C ASP A 178 23.96 6.71 -18.20
N ASP A 179 23.01 6.38 -19.09
CA ASP A 179 22.44 7.33 -20.05
C ASP A 179 21.42 8.26 -19.38
N SER A 180 21.91 9.42 -18.92
CA SER A 180 21.34 10.79 -18.83
C SER A 180 19.82 11.06 -18.69
N GLY A 181 18.97 10.06 -18.48
CA GLY A 181 17.51 10.17 -18.46
C GLY A 181 16.93 10.60 -17.11
N GLY A 182 17.75 11.22 -16.27
CA GLY A 182 17.30 11.93 -15.07
C GLY A 182 16.74 13.32 -15.42
N PRO A 183 16.06 13.99 -14.48
CA PRO A 183 15.59 15.35 -14.67
C PRO A 183 16.76 16.27 -15.07
N SER A 184 16.54 17.19 -16.01
CA SER A 184 17.58 18.10 -16.50
C SER A 184 18.21 18.90 -15.35
N GLY A 185 19.54 18.84 -15.21
CA GLY A 185 20.28 19.59 -14.18
C GLY A 185 20.59 18.84 -12.88
N VAL A 186 20.24 17.54 -12.77
CA VAL A 186 20.58 16.71 -11.60
C VAL A 186 21.96 16.08 -11.77
N SER A 187 22.83 16.19 -10.76
CA SER A 187 24.16 15.55 -10.78
C SER A 187 24.07 14.04 -10.59
N LYS A 188 25.07 13.29 -11.08
CA LYS A 188 25.13 11.81 -10.93
C LYS A 188 24.99 11.37 -9.46
N TRP A 189 25.57 12.12 -8.52
CA TRP A 189 25.45 11.85 -7.08
C TRP A 189 24.02 11.99 -6.56
N LYS A 190 23.30 13.05 -6.96
CA LYS A 190 21.89 13.23 -6.58
C LYS A 190 20.99 12.15 -7.17
N TYR A 191 21.26 11.72 -8.42
CA TYR A 191 20.58 10.60 -9.03
C TYR A 191 20.80 9.30 -8.24
N PHE A 192 22.05 8.98 -7.90
CA PHE A 192 22.38 7.81 -7.07
C PHE A 192 21.71 7.87 -5.69
N LEU A 193 21.70 9.04 -5.05
CA LEU A 193 21.00 9.25 -3.79
C LEU A 193 19.48 9.03 -3.93
N GLY A 194 18.87 9.50 -5.02
CA GLY A 194 17.46 9.26 -5.33
C GLY A 194 17.16 7.78 -5.56
N PHE A 195 18.05 7.07 -6.27
CA PHE A 195 17.94 5.62 -6.47
C PHE A 195 17.96 4.88 -5.13
N LEU A 196 18.98 5.14 -4.29
CA LEU A 196 19.14 4.47 -3.00
C LEU A 196 17.98 4.80 -2.05
N ALA A 197 17.51 6.05 -2.06
CA ALA A 197 16.35 6.46 -1.28
C ALA A 197 15.08 5.72 -1.71
N THR A 198 14.83 5.62 -3.01
CA THR A 198 13.64 4.93 -3.55
C THR A 198 13.70 3.42 -3.29
N LEU A 199 14.87 2.80 -3.42
CA LEU A 199 15.08 1.39 -3.10
C LEU A 199 14.91 1.11 -1.59
N GLY A 200 15.45 2.00 -0.75
CA GLY A 200 15.28 1.95 0.70
C GLY A 200 13.82 2.11 1.12
N ALA A 201 13.11 3.08 0.55
CA ALA A 201 11.67 3.26 0.74
C ALA A 201 10.88 2.02 0.29
N SER A 202 11.26 1.43 -0.84
CA SER A 202 10.62 0.19 -1.33
C SER A 202 10.75 -0.97 -0.34
N SER A 203 11.91 -1.07 0.33
CA SER A 203 12.13 -2.06 1.39
C SER A 203 11.32 -1.74 2.65
N ILE A 204 11.33 -0.48 3.11
CA ILE A 204 10.59 -0.05 4.30
C ILE A 204 9.08 -0.21 4.10
N TYR A 205 8.55 0.16 2.94
CA TYR A 205 7.14 -0.02 2.61
C TYR A 205 6.72 -1.50 2.64
N SER A 206 7.54 -2.40 2.09
CA SER A 206 7.28 -3.83 2.15
C SER A 206 7.37 -4.41 3.57
N LEU A 207 8.25 -3.86 4.40
CA LEU A 207 8.30 -4.16 5.83
C LEU A 207 7.03 -3.66 6.54
N LEU A 208 6.57 -2.45 6.23
CA LEU A 208 5.31 -1.88 6.75
C LEU A 208 4.13 -2.79 6.42
N LEU A 209 4.00 -3.25 5.16
CA LEU A 209 2.95 -4.20 4.76
C LEU A 209 3.00 -5.49 5.59
N SER A 210 4.21 -6.03 5.80
CA SER A 210 4.39 -7.25 6.61
C SER A 210 4.04 -7.04 8.08
N LEU A 211 4.43 -5.91 8.67
CA LEU A 211 4.13 -5.54 10.06
C LEU A 211 2.64 -5.25 10.28
N MET A 212 1.98 -4.61 9.31
CA MET A 212 0.53 -4.39 9.30
C MET A 212 -0.19 -5.74 9.31
N GLN A 213 0.19 -6.65 8.41
CA GLN A 213 -0.38 -7.99 8.35
C GLN A 213 -0.17 -8.76 9.67
N LEU A 214 1.03 -8.72 10.24
CA LEU A 214 1.33 -9.36 11.52
C LEU A 214 0.51 -8.75 12.67
N SER A 215 0.30 -7.43 12.66
CA SER A 215 -0.52 -6.74 13.66
C SER A 215 -1.98 -7.20 13.59
N PHE A 216 -2.53 -7.36 12.38
CA PHE A 216 -3.87 -7.92 12.20
C PHE A 216 -3.98 -9.36 12.71
N GLN A 217 -3.01 -10.21 12.34
CA GLN A 217 -3.05 -11.63 12.68
C GLN A 217 -2.79 -11.92 14.17
N LYS A 218 -1.83 -11.23 14.78
CA LYS A 218 -1.38 -11.54 16.16
C LYS A 218 -2.00 -10.64 17.23
N VAL A 219 -2.22 -9.36 16.94
CA VAL A 219 -2.60 -8.36 17.95
C VAL A 219 -4.09 -8.08 17.89
N LEU A 220 -4.60 -7.65 16.73
CA LEU A 220 -5.98 -7.22 16.58
C LEU A 220 -6.94 -8.42 16.48
N LYS A 221 -6.49 -9.55 15.90
CA LYS A 221 -7.24 -10.80 15.72
C LYS A 221 -8.61 -10.64 15.04
N LYS A 222 -8.89 -9.46 14.49
CA LYS A 222 -10.10 -9.05 13.79
C LYS A 222 -9.67 -8.11 12.65
N GLU A 223 -9.93 -8.51 11.41
CA GLU A 223 -9.76 -7.68 10.21
C GLU A 223 -11.07 -6.96 9.87
N THR A 224 -11.65 -6.23 10.84
CA THR A 224 -12.86 -5.45 10.58
C THR A 224 -12.52 -4.14 9.89
N PHE A 225 -13.45 -3.62 9.08
CA PHE A 225 -13.27 -2.35 8.38
C PHE A 225 -12.87 -1.19 9.30
N SER A 226 -13.57 -1.04 10.44
CA SER A 226 -13.26 0.02 11.43
C SER A 226 -11.85 -0.11 11.96
N VAL A 227 -11.41 -1.32 12.33
CA VAL A 227 -10.07 -1.55 12.89
C VAL A 227 -8.97 -1.24 11.86
N VAL A 228 -9.15 -1.61 10.60
CA VAL A 228 -8.18 -1.31 9.53
C VAL A 228 -8.12 0.20 9.27
N LEU A 229 -9.28 0.85 9.22
CA LEU A 229 -9.41 2.28 8.97
C LEU A 229 -8.86 3.12 10.15
N GLU A 230 -9.14 2.73 11.39
CA GLU A 230 -8.58 3.31 12.61
C GLU A 230 -7.05 3.22 12.60
N MET A 231 -6.50 2.04 12.32
CA MET A 231 -5.06 1.85 12.21
C MET A 231 -4.45 2.78 11.15
N GLN A 232 -5.09 2.90 9.98
CA GLN A 232 -4.66 3.81 8.92
C GLN A 232 -4.73 5.28 9.35
N ILE A 233 -5.79 5.71 10.02
CA ILE A 233 -5.98 7.08 10.50
C ILE A 233 -4.93 7.42 11.56
N PHE A 234 -4.78 6.60 12.60
CA PHE A 234 -3.86 6.88 13.71
C PHE A 234 -2.40 6.89 13.26
N THR A 235 -2.00 5.95 12.41
CA THR A 235 -0.65 5.95 11.84
C THR A 235 -0.42 7.15 10.93
N SER A 236 -1.41 7.57 10.15
CA SER A 236 -1.33 8.78 9.32
C SER A 236 -1.26 10.07 10.15
N ILE A 237 -1.96 10.16 11.28
CA ILE A 237 -1.87 11.28 12.22
C ILE A 237 -0.44 11.40 12.76
N VAL A 238 0.12 10.29 13.26
CA VAL A 238 1.49 10.26 13.77
C VAL A 238 2.47 10.65 12.67
N ALA A 239 2.32 10.05 11.48
CA ALA A 239 3.19 10.34 10.34
C ALA A 239 3.14 11.82 9.96
N THR A 240 1.94 12.40 9.88
CA THR A 240 1.75 13.83 9.58
C THR A 240 2.43 14.71 10.63
N CYS A 241 2.25 14.41 11.93
CA CYS A 241 2.90 15.15 13.02
C CYS A 241 4.43 15.11 12.91
N VAL A 242 5.01 13.93 12.65
CA VAL A 242 6.45 13.75 12.48
C VAL A 242 6.95 14.50 11.24
N SER A 243 6.25 14.41 10.12
CA SER A 243 6.61 15.11 8.88
C SER A 243 6.50 16.63 9.02
N VAL A 244 5.49 17.13 9.73
CA VAL A 244 5.35 18.56 10.05
C VAL A 244 6.48 19.00 10.99
N ALA A 245 6.83 18.22 12.00
CA ALA A 245 7.98 18.49 12.86
C ALA A 245 9.29 18.52 12.04
N GLY A 246 9.46 17.61 11.07
CA GLY A 246 10.56 17.61 10.12
C GLY A 246 10.59 18.85 9.22
N LEU A 247 9.44 19.31 8.73
CA LEU A 247 9.30 20.54 7.95
C LEU A 247 9.73 21.78 8.76
N PHE A 248 9.34 21.85 10.03
CA PHE A 248 9.74 22.95 10.92
C PHE A 248 11.22 22.86 11.31
N GLY A 249 11.69 21.67 11.68
CA GLY A 249 13.06 21.42 12.13
C GLY A 249 14.11 21.59 11.04
N SER A 250 13.77 21.28 9.78
CA SER A 250 14.66 21.51 8.62
C SER A 250 14.72 22.98 8.18
N GLY A 251 13.78 23.81 8.63
CA GLY A 251 13.67 25.21 8.21
C GLY A 251 13.05 25.40 6.82
N GLU A 252 12.67 24.33 6.12
CA GLU A 252 12.05 24.40 4.79
C GLU A 252 10.73 25.19 4.79
N TRP A 253 10.04 25.26 5.94
CA TRP A 253 8.84 26.09 6.09
C TRP A 253 9.05 27.57 5.74
N LYS A 254 10.25 28.11 6.00
CA LYS A 254 10.58 29.52 5.74
C LYS A 254 10.63 29.84 4.25
N THR A 255 10.98 28.84 3.43
CA THR A 255 11.16 29.02 1.98
C THR A 255 9.90 28.73 1.18
N LEU A 256 8.85 28.15 1.79
CA LEU A 256 7.61 27.77 1.10
C LEU A 256 6.91 28.93 0.40
N HIS A 257 6.91 30.13 1.03
CA HIS A 257 6.28 31.29 0.41
C HIS A 257 7.00 31.71 -0.87
N GLY A 258 8.35 31.71 -0.84
CA GLY A 258 9.17 31.98 -2.02
C GLY A 258 9.00 30.90 -3.09
N GLU A 259 8.99 29.63 -2.68
CA GLU A 259 8.77 28.48 -3.56
C GLU A 259 7.43 28.59 -4.30
N MET A 260 6.35 28.91 -3.59
CA MET A 260 5.02 29.09 -4.14
C MET A 260 4.93 30.27 -5.12
N GLN A 261 5.69 31.35 -4.91
CA GLN A 261 5.77 32.48 -5.84
C GLN A 261 6.60 32.14 -7.08
N SER A 262 7.68 31.38 -6.93
CA SER A 262 8.57 30.96 -8.01
C SER A 262 8.10 29.73 -8.79
N PHE A 263 6.99 29.12 -8.38
CA PHE A 263 6.46 27.92 -9.02
C PHE A 263 6.12 28.19 -10.49
N GLY A 264 6.60 27.36 -11.41
CA GLY A 264 6.56 27.63 -12.85
C GLY A 264 5.16 27.85 -13.43
N LYS A 265 4.12 27.32 -12.77
CA LYS A 265 2.70 27.52 -13.14
C LYS A 265 1.96 28.55 -12.27
N GLY A 266 2.65 29.16 -11.30
CA GLY A 266 2.10 30.13 -10.36
C GLY A 266 1.58 29.53 -9.05
N SER A 267 1.18 30.40 -8.14
CA SER A 267 0.85 30.03 -6.75
C SER A 267 -0.45 29.22 -6.61
N VAL A 268 -1.45 29.42 -7.47
CA VAL A 268 -2.69 28.65 -7.41
C VAL A 268 -2.44 27.19 -7.82
N PRO A 269 -1.78 26.89 -8.96
CA PRO A 269 -1.40 25.52 -9.30
C PRO A 269 -0.47 24.85 -8.28
N TYR A 270 0.38 25.60 -7.58
CA TYR A 270 1.18 25.07 -6.48
C TYR A 270 0.29 24.45 -5.38
N VAL A 271 -0.63 25.26 -4.84
CA VAL A 271 -1.56 24.82 -3.78
C VAL A 271 -2.44 23.68 -4.28
N LEU A 272 -2.95 23.80 -5.50
CA LEU A 272 -3.80 22.79 -6.12
C LEU A 272 -3.07 21.44 -6.28
N THR A 273 -1.79 21.47 -6.65
CA THR A 273 -0.94 20.27 -6.76
C THR A 273 -0.78 19.60 -5.40
N LEU A 274 -0.46 20.36 -4.35
CA LEU A 274 -0.31 19.81 -3.00
C LEU A 274 -1.63 19.21 -2.47
N VAL A 275 -2.74 19.92 -2.65
CA VAL A 275 -4.08 19.46 -2.21
C VAL A 275 -4.50 18.19 -2.94
N TRP A 276 -4.41 18.16 -4.26
CA TRP A 276 -4.77 16.96 -5.02
C TRP A 276 -3.81 15.81 -4.80
N THR A 277 -2.54 16.07 -4.49
CA THR A 277 -1.59 15.02 -4.06
C THR A 277 -2.12 14.37 -2.78
N ALA A 278 -2.50 15.19 -1.78
CA ALA A 278 -3.07 14.66 -0.55
C ALA A 278 -4.36 13.87 -0.80
N VAL A 279 -5.30 14.42 -1.57
CA VAL A 279 -6.57 13.75 -1.90
C VAL A 279 -6.34 12.42 -2.61
N THR A 280 -5.46 12.37 -3.62
CA THR A 280 -5.20 11.15 -4.40
C THR A 280 -4.53 10.05 -3.58
N TRP A 281 -3.64 10.41 -2.64
CA TRP A 281 -3.10 9.46 -1.66
C TRP A 281 -4.18 8.87 -0.75
N GLN A 282 -5.17 9.67 -0.33
CA GLN A 282 -6.28 9.14 0.46
C GLN A 282 -7.23 8.28 -0.35
N VAL A 283 -7.52 8.65 -1.59
CA VAL A 283 -8.31 7.79 -2.50
C VAL A 283 -7.63 6.43 -2.68
N CYS A 284 -6.30 6.42 -2.83
CA CYS A 284 -5.52 5.19 -2.84
C CYS A 284 -5.71 4.39 -1.53
N SER A 285 -5.56 5.05 -0.39
CA SER A 285 -5.75 4.44 0.93
C SER A 285 -7.15 3.83 1.12
N VAL A 286 -8.21 4.54 0.71
CA VAL A 286 -9.59 4.02 0.72
C VAL A 286 -9.70 2.76 -0.15
N GLY A 287 -9.08 2.76 -1.34
CA GLY A 287 -9.03 1.58 -2.20
C GLY A 287 -8.35 0.38 -1.53
N VAL A 288 -7.23 0.60 -0.84
CA VAL A 288 -6.51 -0.45 -0.10
C VAL A 288 -7.38 -1.01 1.02
N VAL A 289 -7.95 -0.15 1.87
CA VAL A 289 -8.79 -0.56 3.01
C VAL A 289 -10.06 -1.26 2.54
N GLY A 290 -10.69 -0.74 1.48
CA GLY A 290 -11.87 -1.34 0.87
C GLY A 290 -11.59 -2.74 0.30
N LEU A 291 -10.43 -2.97 -0.35
CA LEU A 291 -10.04 -4.30 -0.80
C LEU A 291 -9.75 -5.27 0.34
N ILE A 292 -9.13 -4.80 1.43
CA ILE A 292 -8.91 -5.61 2.64
C ILE A 292 -10.24 -6.13 3.15
N PHE A 293 -11.24 -5.25 3.25
CA PHE A 293 -12.57 -5.58 3.77
C PHE A 293 -13.41 -6.45 2.81
N VAL A 294 -13.44 -6.12 1.52
CA VAL A 294 -14.33 -6.79 0.56
C VAL A 294 -13.78 -8.14 0.13
N VAL A 295 -12.46 -8.33 0.15
CA VAL A 295 -11.79 -9.54 -0.35
C VAL A 295 -10.84 -10.13 0.68
N SER A 296 -9.72 -9.47 0.95
CA SER A 296 -8.71 -9.86 1.96
C SER A 296 -7.51 -8.92 1.92
N SER A 297 -6.72 -8.91 3.00
CA SER A 297 -5.42 -8.25 3.07
C SER A 297 -4.43 -8.73 2.01
N LEU A 298 -4.37 -10.04 1.76
CA LEU A 298 -3.52 -10.62 0.71
C LEU A 298 -3.89 -10.13 -0.69
N PHE A 299 -5.19 -10.12 -1.03
CA PHE A 299 -5.65 -9.64 -2.33
C PHE A 299 -5.36 -8.15 -2.52
N SER A 300 -5.62 -7.33 -1.49
CA SER A 300 -5.29 -5.90 -1.51
C SER A 300 -3.80 -5.65 -1.76
N ASN A 301 -2.91 -6.43 -1.13
CA ASN A 301 -1.48 -6.35 -1.38
C ASN A 301 -1.12 -6.73 -2.82
N VAL A 302 -1.73 -7.77 -3.39
CA VAL A 302 -1.49 -8.17 -4.80
C VAL A 302 -1.93 -7.07 -5.76
N ILE A 303 -3.11 -6.47 -5.57
CA ILE A 303 -3.59 -5.35 -6.41
C ILE A 303 -2.71 -4.11 -6.25
N SER A 304 -2.30 -3.78 -5.02
CA SER A 304 -1.35 -2.69 -4.76
C SER A 304 -0.06 -2.88 -5.54
N THR A 305 0.38 -4.13 -5.60
CA THR A 305 1.58 -4.52 -6.33
C THR A 305 1.39 -4.36 -7.85
N VAL A 306 0.22 -4.69 -8.40
CA VAL A 306 -0.12 -4.44 -9.80
C VAL A 306 -0.20 -2.94 -10.11
N ALA A 307 -0.69 -2.11 -9.18
CA ALA A 307 -0.74 -0.66 -9.37
C ALA A 307 0.65 -0.04 -9.60
N LEU A 308 1.69 -0.60 -8.97
CA LEU A 308 3.09 -0.18 -9.19
C LEU A 308 3.57 -0.43 -10.63
N ALA A 309 2.99 -1.38 -11.35
CA ALA A 309 3.30 -1.63 -12.77
C ALA A 309 2.61 -0.63 -13.71
N VAL A 310 1.51 -0.03 -13.28
CA VAL A 310 0.72 0.93 -14.07
C VAL A 310 1.32 2.33 -13.99
N SER A 311 1.88 2.72 -12.83
CA SER A 311 2.45 4.06 -12.63
C SER A 311 3.58 4.44 -13.60
N PRO A 312 4.54 3.56 -13.97
CA PRO A 312 5.55 3.86 -15.00
C PRO A 312 4.92 4.15 -16.37
N ILE A 313 3.89 3.40 -16.75
CA ILE A 313 3.19 3.58 -18.03
C ILE A 313 2.47 4.93 -18.04
N ALA A 314 1.76 5.26 -16.96
CA ALA A 314 1.11 6.55 -16.80
C ALA A 314 2.12 7.71 -16.85
N ALA A 315 3.29 7.56 -16.23
CA ALA A 315 4.37 8.56 -16.27
C ALA A 315 4.90 8.80 -17.68
N VAL A 316 5.07 7.75 -18.48
CA VAL A 316 5.52 7.87 -19.87
C VAL A 316 4.48 8.58 -20.73
N ILE A 317 3.18 8.29 -20.52
CA ILE A 317 2.09 8.93 -21.28
C ILE A 317 1.98 10.42 -20.94
N VAL A 318 2.07 10.79 -19.65
CA VAL A 318 1.77 12.15 -19.18
C VAL A 318 2.99 13.08 -19.27
N PHE A 319 4.17 12.62 -18.88
CA PHE A 319 5.37 13.45 -18.87
C PHE A 319 6.23 13.31 -20.13
N HIS A 320 5.85 12.39 -21.03
CA HIS A 320 6.68 12.04 -22.19
C HIS A 320 8.13 11.72 -21.80
N ASP A 321 8.29 11.06 -20.64
CA ASP A 321 9.58 10.64 -20.10
C ASP A 321 10.38 9.88 -21.17
N LYS A 322 11.64 10.25 -21.38
CA LYS A 322 12.52 9.54 -22.32
C LYS A 322 12.68 8.07 -21.88
N MET A 323 12.06 7.17 -22.64
CA MET A 323 12.25 5.72 -22.52
C MET A 323 13.39 5.26 -23.43
N ASN A 324 14.60 5.13 -22.87
CA ASN A 324 15.69 4.42 -23.56
C ASN A 324 15.40 2.91 -23.54
N GLY A 325 16.04 2.14 -24.44
CA GLY A 325 15.86 0.69 -24.55
C GLY A 325 16.03 -0.05 -23.22
N VAL A 326 16.94 0.41 -22.38
CA VAL A 326 17.18 -0.14 -21.03
C VAL A 326 15.96 0.04 -20.11
N LYS A 327 15.30 1.21 -20.11
CA LYS A 327 14.07 1.45 -19.33
C LYS A 327 12.91 0.58 -19.85
N ILE A 328 12.83 0.37 -21.17
CA ILE A 328 11.82 -0.51 -21.78
C ILE A 328 12.02 -1.95 -21.32
N ILE A 329 13.26 -2.45 -21.38
CA ILE A 329 13.59 -3.81 -20.90
C ILE A 329 13.28 -3.94 -19.40
N ALA A 330 13.67 -2.96 -18.58
CA ALA A 330 13.36 -2.96 -17.15
C ALA A 330 11.85 -2.98 -16.88
N MET A 331 11.06 -2.23 -17.66
CA MET A 331 9.60 -2.23 -17.57
C MET A 331 9.01 -3.60 -17.93
N LEU A 332 9.47 -4.22 -19.02
CA LEU A 332 9.01 -5.57 -19.42
C LEU A 332 9.36 -6.63 -18.36
N LEU A 333 10.57 -6.57 -17.80
CA LEU A 333 10.97 -7.43 -16.69
C LEU A 333 10.09 -7.20 -15.46
N ALA A 334 9.79 -5.95 -15.12
CA ALA A 334 8.90 -5.64 -14.00
C ALA A 334 7.51 -6.27 -14.22
N VAL A 335 6.90 -6.05 -15.39
CA VAL A 335 5.60 -6.65 -15.77
C VAL A 335 5.64 -8.17 -15.67
N TRP A 336 6.71 -8.81 -16.15
CA TRP A 336 6.88 -10.27 -16.03
C TRP A 336 6.96 -10.73 -14.57
N GLY A 337 7.76 -10.05 -13.75
CA GLY A 337 7.90 -10.34 -12.32
C GLY A 337 6.56 -10.23 -11.60
N PHE A 338 5.77 -9.19 -11.90
CA PHE A 338 4.42 -9.01 -11.38
C PHE A 338 3.46 -10.12 -11.81
N ALA A 339 3.47 -10.50 -13.09
CA ALA A 339 2.63 -11.57 -13.60
C ALA A 339 2.95 -12.92 -12.94
N SER A 340 4.24 -13.21 -12.74
CA SER A 340 4.70 -14.43 -12.06
C SER A 340 4.25 -14.48 -10.59
N PHE A 341 4.36 -13.36 -9.88
CA PHE A 341 3.96 -13.27 -8.47
C PHE A 341 2.44 -13.37 -8.28
N THR A 342 1.66 -12.65 -9.10
CA THR A 342 0.20 -12.66 -9.04
C THR A 342 -0.36 -14.05 -9.35
N TYR A 343 0.17 -14.71 -10.38
CA TYR A 343 -0.24 -16.06 -10.76
C TYR A 343 0.05 -17.09 -9.66
N GLN A 344 1.20 -17.00 -9.00
CA GLN A 344 1.54 -17.89 -7.89
C GLN A 344 0.61 -17.70 -6.68
N ASN A 345 0.34 -16.44 -6.30
CA ASN A 345 -0.61 -16.16 -5.21
C ASN A 345 -2.01 -16.71 -5.52
N TYR A 346 -2.45 -16.61 -6.78
CA TYR A 346 -3.70 -17.21 -7.22
C TYR A 346 -3.69 -18.74 -7.08
N ILE A 347 -2.60 -19.41 -7.48
CA ILE A 347 -2.46 -20.86 -7.30
C ILE A 347 -2.52 -21.23 -5.82
N ASP A 348 -1.79 -20.53 -4.96
CA ASP A 348 -1.72 -20.85 -3.54
C ASP A 348 -3.07 -20.63 -2.84
N ASP A 349 -3.80 -19.57 -3.16
CA ASP A 349 -5.19 -19.38 -2.68
C ASP A 349 -6.12 -20.49 -3.17
N SER A 350 -6.01 -20.88 -4.45
CA SER A 350 -6.83 -21.97 -5.00
C SER A 350 -6.58 -23.31 -4.30
N LYS A 351 -5.33 -23.61 -3.94
CA LYS A 351 -4.95 -24.83 -3.20
C LYS A 351 -5.47 -24.77 -1.76
N LEU A 352 -5.36 -23.62 -1.10
CA LEU A 352 -5.90 -23.41 0.25
C LEU A 352 -7.43 -23.61 0.28
N ARG A 353 -8.15 -23.09 -0.72
CA ARG A 353 -9.60 -23.30 -0.85
C ARG A 353 -9.94 -24.78 -1.04
N LYS A 354 -9.26 -25.48 -1.96
CA LYS A 354 -9.47 -26.92 -2.18
C LYS A 354 -9.19 -27.76 -0.94
N ALA A 355 -8.12 -27.45 -0.20
CA ALA A 355 -7.79 -28.14 1.05
C ALA A 355 -8.87 -27.95 2.12
N LYS A 356 -9.44 -26.73 2.26
CA LYS A 356 -10.55 -26.47 3.18
C LYS A 356 -11.83 -27.23 2.80
N THR A 357 -12.16 -27.28 1.51
CA THR A 357 -13.32 -28.05 1.02
C THR A 357 -13.14 -29.54 1.29
N ASN A 358 -11.98 -30.11 0.98
CA ASN A 358 -11.69 -31.52 1.21
C ASN A 358 -11.74 -31.89 2.70
N VAL A 359 -11.21 -31.04 3.60
CA VAL A 359 -11.30 -31.27 5.06
C VAL A 359 -12.75 -31.25 5.55
N THR A 360 -13.59 -30.39 4.97
CA THR A 360 -15.02 -30.30 5.32
C THR A 360 -15.78 -31.53 4.85
N GLU A 361 -15.53 -32.01 3.62
CA GLU A 361 -16.11 -33.27 3.11
C GLU A 361 -15.65 -34.50 3.90
N THR A 362 -14.37 -34.57 4.25
CA THR A 362 -13.82 -35.71 5.02
C THR A 362 -14.40 -35.75 6.43
N ARG A 363 -14.67 -34.58 7.04
CA ARG A 363 -15.32 -34.46 8.35
C ARG A 363 -16.80 -34.84 8.29
N ASN A 364 -17.54 -34.46 7.24
CA ASN A 364 -18.93 -34.88 7.08
C ASN A 364 -19.07 -36.39 6.82
N ASN A 365 -18.12 -37.00 6.11
CA ASN A 365 -18.13 -38.44 5.85
C ASN A 365 -17.66 -39.31 7.03
N SER A 366 -17.13 -38.72 8.10
CA SER A 366 -16.69 -39.43 9.31
C SER A 366 -17.64 -39.26 10.50
N VAL A 367 -18.72 -38.48 10.32
CA VAL A 367 -19.78 -38.24 11.33
C VAL A 367 -21.10 -38.93 10.93
N CYS A 368 -21.20 -39.49 9.73
CA CYS A 368 -22.18 -40.52 9.35
C CYS A 368 -21.58 -41.91 9.60
#